data_AF-D6PJL1-F1
#
_entry.id   AF-D6PJL1-F1
#
_cell.length_a   1.000
_cell.length_b   1.000
_cell.length_c   1.000
_cell.angle_alpha   90.00
_cell.angle_beta   90.00
_cell.angle_gamma   90.00
#
_symmetry.space_group_name_H-M   'P 1'
#
loop_
_entity.id
_entity.type
_entity.pdbx_description
1 polymer ?
#
loop_
_entity_poly.entity_id
_entity_poly.type
_entity_poly.pdbx_seq_one_letter_code
_entity_poly.pdbx_strand_id
1 'polypeptide(L)'
;MKKSVTLFTAVFIALPLMNCSSAPKKDPMLELKQLITLYEQDRPKFVVQKQNIIQESGCARANRLRAAADTLASEAAMQPGDSDTIVRIQMEMQQAQKECEAR
;
A
#
# COMPACT_ATOMS: atom_id res chain seq x y z
N MET A 1 -50.88 -5.24 -47.91
CA MET A 1 -49.52 -5.83 -47.81
C MET A 1 -49.07 -5.76 -46.35
N LYS A 2 -49.20 -6.86 -45.59
CA LYS A 2 -48.82 -6.95 -44.16
C LYS A 2 -47.38 -7.44 -44.08
N LYS A 3 -46.49 -6.66 -43.44
CA LYS A 3 -45.09 -7.04 -43.20
C LYS A 3 -45.04 -7.88 -41.91
N SER A 4 -44.74 -9.16 -42.04
CA SER A 4 -44.19 -9.99 -40.95
C SER A 4 -42.67 -9.91 -41.01
N VAL A 5 -42.04 -9.48 -39.92
CA VAL A 5 -40.62 -9.75 -39.68
C VAL A 5 -40.47 -10.28 -38.27
N THR A 6 -39.90 -11.48 -38.22
CA THR A 6 -39.75 -12.42 -37.14
C THR A 6 -38.80 -11.92 -36.04
N LEU A 7 -39.17 -12.15 -34.78
CA LEU A 7 -38.36 -11.91 -33.58
C LEU A 7 -37.02 -12.66 -33.64
N PHE A 8 -35.92 -11.94 -33.43
CA PHE A 8 -34.65 -12.52 -32.97
C PHE A 8 -34.54 -12.31 -31.46
N THR A 9 -34.82 -13.36 -30.70
CA THR A 9 -34.60 -13.44 -29.26
C THR A 9 -33.09 -13.59 -29.03
N ALA A 10 -32.39 -12.48 -28.79
CA ALA A 10 -31.02 -12.51 -28.27
C ALA A 10 -31.09 -12.79 -26.76
N VAL A 11 -30.80 -14.03 -26.38
CA VAL A 11 -30.57 -14.43 -24.98
C VAL A 11 -29.29 -13.75 -24.52
N PHE A 12 -29.43 -12.64 -23.79
CA PHE A 12 -28.33 -12.03 -23.05
C PHE A 12 -28.06 -12.90 -21.82
N ILE A 13 -26.96 -13.67 -21.90
CA ILE A 13 -26.37 -14.36 -20.76
C ILE A 13 -25.79 -13.27 -19.84
N ALA A 14 -26.58 -12.82 -18.86
CA ALA A 14 -26.09 -11.99 -17.78
C ALA A 14 -25.30 -12.89 -16.81
N LEU A 15 -24.02 -13.11 -17.11
CA LEU A 15 -23.06 -13.50 -16.09
C LEU A 15 -22.93 -12.34 -15.11
N PRO A 16 -23.21 -12.51 -13.80
CA PRO A 16 -22.71 -11.58 -12.82
C PRO A 16 -21.19 -11.76 -12.78
N LEU A 17 -20.48 -10.97 -13.60
CA LEU A 17 -19.08 -10.69 -13.35
C LEU A 17 -19.05 -10.05 -11.96
N MET A 18 -18.74 -10.86 -10.97
CA MET A 18 -18.21 -10.42 -9.69
C MET A 18 -16.98 -9.59 -10.02
N ASN A 19 -17.21 -8.30 -10.24
CA ASN A 19 -16.16 -7.29 -10.26
C ASN A 19 -15.70 -7.15 -8.81
N CYS A 20 -14.93 -8.13 -8.34
CA CYS A 20 -14.01 -7.93 -7.24
C CYS A 20 -13.02 -6.87 -7.72
N SER A 21 -13.39 -5.60 -7.54
CA SER A 21 -12.48 -4.45 -7.56
C SER A 21 -11.48 -4.63 -6.42
N SER A 22 -10.57 -5.60 -6.56
CA SER A 22 -9.31 -5.57 -5.84
C SER A 22 -8.52 -4.43 -6.45
N ALA A 23 -8.72 -3.23 -5.89
CA ALA A 23 -7.77 -2.13 -6.03
C ALA A 23 -6.37 -2.74 -5.87
N PRO A 24 -5.41 -2.44 -6.78
CA PRO A 24 -4.08 -3.01 -6.67
C PRO A 24 -3.55 -2.71 -5.28
N LYS A 25 -3.30 -3.76 -4.48
CA LYS A 25 -2.63 -3.60 -3.19
C LYS A 25 -1.32 -2.91 -3.50
N LYS A 26 -1.18 -1.63 -3.13
CA LYS A 26 0.07 -0.88 -3.31
C LYS A 26 1.19 -1.71 -2.68
N ASP A 27 2.20 -2.02 -3.48
CA ASP A 27 3.36 -2.79 -3.03
C ASP A 27 3.99 -2.06 -1.83
N PRO A 28 4.04 -2.69 -0.64
CA PRO A 28 4.57 -2.05 0.56
C PRO A 28 6.04 -1.67 0.42
N MET A 29 6.82 -2.38 -0.40
CA MET A 29 8.23 -2.05 -0.64
C MET A 29 8.37 -0.79 -1.51
N LEU A 30 7.54 -0.64 -2.53
CA LEU A 30 7.52 0.59 -3.36
C LEU A 30 7.10 1.79 -2.52
N GLU A 31 6.05 1.62 -1.70
CA GLU A 31 5.57 2.66 -0.80
C GLU A 31 6.65 3.03 0.24
N LEU A 32 7.34 2.05 0.81
CA LEU A 32 8.46 2.29 1.73
C LEU A 32 9.60 3.06 1.06
N LYS A 33 9.97 2.71 -0.18
CA LYS A 33 10.99 3.46 -0.95
C LYS A 33 10.61 4.92 -1.15
N GLN A 34 9.33 5.20 -1.43
CA GLN A 34 8.84 6.58 -1.49
C GLN A 34 8.99 7.30 -0.14
N LEU A 35 8.70 6.62 0.97
CA LEU A 35 8.89 7.18 2.31
C LEU A 35 10.37 7.45 2.63
N ILE A 36 11.29 6.57 2.20
CA ILE A 36 12.74 6.79 2.32
C ILE A 36 13.14 8.05 1.55
N THR A 37 12.72 8.17 0.29
CA THR A 37 12.98 9.38 -0.52
C THR A 37 12.45 10.64 0.16
N LEU A 38 11.23 10.60 0.72
CA LEU A 38 10.70 11.73 1.48
C LEU A 38 11.54 12.01 2.74
N TYR A 39 12.00 10.99 3.45
CA TYR A 39 12.82 11.18 4.65
C TYR A 39 14.19 11.81 4.36
N GLU A 40 14.75 11.56 3.18
CA GLU A 40 16.02 12.13 2.74
C GLU A 40 15.85 13.54 2.14
N GLN A 41 14.79 13.75 1.35
CA GLN A 41 14.64 14.94 0.51
C GLN A 41 13.62 15.96 1.04
N ASP A 42 12.62 15.51 1.80
CA ASP A 42 11.50 16.33 2.27
C ASP A 42 10.91 15.78 3.59
N ARG A 43 11.70 15.89 4.66
CA ARG A 43 11.36 15.46 6.03
C ARG A 43 9.94 15.91 6.47
N PRO A 44 9.49 17.15 6.23
CA PRO A 44 8.13 17.55 6.56
C PRO A 44 7.06 16.69 5.89
N LYS A 45 7.20 16.38 4.59
CA LYS A 45 6.25 15.48 3.91
C LYS A 45 6.29 14.06 4.46
N PHE A 46 7.47 13.55 4.83
CA PHE A 46 7.58 12.26 5.50
C PHE A 46 6.75 12.24 6.79
N VAL A 47 6.86 13.26 7.64
CA VAL A 47 6.12 13.36 8.91
C VAL A 47 4.61 13.34 8.65
N VAL A 48 4.12 14.08 7.64
CA VAL A 48 2.70 14.05 7.27
C VAL A 48 2.26 12.66 6.82
N GLN A 49 3.06 11.98 5.99
CA GLN A 49 2.75 10.61 5.56
C GLN A 49 2.73 9.63 6.72
N LYS A 50 3.68 9.75 7.67
CA LYS A 50 3.70 8.96 8.91
C LYS A 50 2.41 9.17 9.72
N GLN A 51 1.98 10.41 9.91
CA GLN A 51 0.71 10.71 10.59
C GLN A 51 -0.50 10.10 9.87
N ASN A 52 -0.53 10.14 8.54
CA ASN A 52 -1.59 9.49 7.77
C ASN A 52 -1.60 7.97 7.94
N ILE A 53 -0.44 7.33 8.11
CA ILE A 53 -0.33 5.89 8.39
C ILE A 53 -0.90 5.58 9.78
N ILE A 54 -0.55 6.38 10.79
CA ILE A 54 -1.05 6.24 12.17
C ILE A 54 -2.57 6.45 12.25
N GLN A 55 -3.09 7.35 11.41
CA GLN A 55 -4.50 7.73 11.41
C GLN A 55 -5.42 6.75 10.67
N GLU A 56 -4.87 5.86 9.85
CA GLU A 56 -5.64 4.90 9.07
C GLU A 56 -6.35 3.86 9.95
N SER A 57 -7.63 3.62 9.67
CA SER A 57 -8.43 2.65 10.40
C SER A 57 -7.91 1.22 10.18
N GLY A 58 -7.68 0.49 11.27
CA GLY A 58 -7.34 -0.93 11.25
C GLY A 58 -5.86 -1.27 11.06
N CYS A 59 -4.96 -0.29 11.07
CA CYS A 59 -3.49 -0.44 11.12
C CYS A 59 -2.83 -1.33 10.06
N ALA A 60 -3.58 -1.82 9.06
CA ALA A 60 -3.07 -2.73 8.04
C ALA A 60 -1.92 -2.12 7.23
N ARG A 61 -2.00 -0.81 6.94
CA ARG A 61 -0.92 -0.08 6.27
C ARG A 61 0.32 0.07 7.15
N ALA A 62 0.16 0.36 8.44
CA ALA A 62 1.28 0.46 9.37
C ALA A 62 2.00 -0.90 9.50
N ASN A 63 1.24 -1.99 9.63
CA ASN A 63 1.77 -3.35 9.76
C ASN A 63 2.55 -3.80 8.51
N ARG A 64 2.02 -3.55 7.30
CA ARG A 64 2.73 -3.94 6.07
C ARG A 64 4.00 -3.11 5.84
N LEU A 65 3.99 -1.81 6.18
CA LEU A 65 5.16 -0.94 6.04
C LEU A 65 6.24 -1.26 7.07
N ARG A 66 5.84 -1.59 8.30
CA ARG A 66 6.73 -2.14 9.32
C ARG A 66 7.46 -3.38 8.81
N ALA A 67 6.71 -4.36 8.30
CA ALA A 67 7.27 -5.61 7.81
C ALA A 67 8.24 -5.38 6.64
N ALA A 68 7.86 -4.52 5.68
CA ALA A 68 8.75 -4.14 4.58
C ALA A 68 10.04 -3.45 5.09
N ALA A 69 9.95 -2.62 6.12
CA ALA A 69 11.11 -1.94 6.68
C ALA A 69 12.05 -2.89 7.44
N ASP A 70 11.52 -3.91 8.12
CA ASP A 70 12.33 -4.98 8.69
C ASP A 70 13.08 -5.77 7.63
N THR A 71 12.39 -6.14 6.54
CA THR A 71 13.02 -6.85 5.41
C THR A 71 14.15 -6.00 4.83
N LEU A 72 13.90 -4.72 4.54
CA LEU A 72 14.91 -3.83 3.97
C LEU A 72 16.10 -3.61 4.91
N ALA A 73 15.84 -3.44 6.21
CA ALA A 73 16.91 -3.29 7.21
C ALA A 73 17.76 -4.56 7.32
N SER A 74 17.13 -5.74 7.29
CA SER A 74 17.84 -7.01 7.27
C SER A 74 18.69 -7.19 6.01
N GLU A 75 18.20 -6.80 4.85
CA GLU A 75 18.94 -6.85 3.59
C GLU A 75 20.13 -5.88 3.61
N ALA A 76 19.93 -4.67 4.14
CA ALA A 76 20.97 -3.65 4.27
C ALA A 76 22.07 -4.08 5.25
N ALA A 77 21.73 -4.76 6.36
CA ALA A 77 22.70 -5.29 7.31
C ALA A 77 23.63 -6.37 6.72
N MET A 78 23.23 -7.01 5.62
CA MET A 78 24.04 -8.01 4.92
C MET A 78 24.96 -7.39 3.85
N GLN A 79 24.81 -6.10 3.55
CA GLN A 79 25.58 -5.40 2.53
C GLN A 79 26.61 -4.45 3.17
N PRO A 80 27.84 -4.38 2.67
CA PRO A 80 28.79 -3.36 3.12
C PRO A 80 28.32 -1.98 2.64
N GLY A 81 27.92 -1.11 3.57
CA GLY A 81 27.46 0.26 3.26
C GLY A 81 26.89 1.01 4.46
N ASP A 82 26.60 2.30 4.27
CA ASP A 82 25.88 3.11 5.24
C ASP A 82 24.39 2.77 5.19
N SER A 83 23.86 2.25 6.29
CA SER A 83 22.46 1.83 6.45
C SER A 83 21.69 2.73 7.43
N ASP A 84 22.26 3.86 7.85
CA ASP A 84 21.69 4.73 8.88
C ASP A 84 20.29 5.21 8.53
N THR A 85 20.05 5.62 7.28
CA THR A 85 18.72 6.04 6.82
C THR A 85 17.71 4.89 6.89
N ILE A 86 18.12 3.67 6.49
CA ILE A 86 17.25 2.50 6.48
C ILE A 86 16.85 2.12 7.91
N VAL A 87 17.81 2.12 8.83
CA VAL A 87 17.56 1.84 10.25
C VAL A 87 16.66 2.93 10.86
N ARG A 88 16.88 4.20 10.54
CA ARG A 88 16.01 5.30 11.00
C ARG A 88 14.59 5.11 10.50
N ILE A 89 14.40 4.81 9.21
CA ILE A 89 13.09 4.55 8.63
C ILE A 89 12.42 3.33 9.26
N GLN A 90 13.17 2.26 9.53
CA GLN A 90 12.66 1.11 10.26
C GLN A 90 12.07 1.54 11.60
N MET A 91 12.83 2.28 12.41
CA MET A 91 12.39 2.81 13.72
C MET A 91 11.13 3.69 13.60
N GLU A 92 11.07 4.57 12.61
CA GLU A 92 9.90 5.41 12.36
C GLU A 92 8.65 4.58 12.01
N MET A 93 8.80 3.50 11.25
CA MET A 93 7.69 2.58 10.93
C MET A 93 7.29 1.73 12.15
N GLN A 94 8.22 1.35 13.03
CA GLN A 94 7.86 0.71 14.32
C GLN A 94 7.04 1.63 15.20
N GLN A 95 7.45 2.89 15.28
CA GLN A 95 6.71 3.90 16.02
C GLN A 95 5.31 4.12 15.43
N ALA A 96 5.20 4.24 14.10
CA ALA A 96 3.91 4.43 13.44
C ALA A 96 2.94 3.25 13.68
N GLN A 97 3.45 2.01 13.64
CA GLN A 97 2.67 0.83 14.00
C GLN A 97 2.19 0.90 15.45
N LYS A 98 3.13 1.09 16.39
CA LYS A 98 2.83 1.11 17.82
C LYS A 98 1.81 2.21 18.17
N GLU A 99 1.95 3.38 17.56
CA GLU A 99 1.00 4.49 17.74
C GLU A 99 -0.36 4.20 17.11
N CYS A 100 -0.43 3.50 15.97
CA CYS A 100 -1.70 3.08 15.40
C CYS A 100 -2.42 2.07 16.30
N GLU A 101 -1.70 1.05 16.78
CA GLU A 101 -2.24 -0.03 17.62
C GLU A 101 -2.67 0.45 19.02
N ALA A 102 -2.13 1.57 19.48
CA ALA A 102 -2.47 2.16 20.78
C ALA A 102 -3.70 3.08 20.76
N ARG A 103 -4.31 3.30 19.59
CA ARG A 103 -5.51 4.14 19.41
C ARG A 103 -6.79 3.33 19.48
#